data_AF-A0A967D479-F1
#
_entry.id   AF-A0A967D479-F1
#
_cell.length_a   1.000
_cell.length_b   1.000
_cell.length_c   1.000
_cell.angle_alpha   90.00
_cell.angle_beta   90.00
_cell.angle_gamma   90.00
#
_symmetry.space_group_name_H-M   'P 1'
#
loop_
_entity.id
_entity.type
_entity.pdbx_description
1 polymer ?
#
loop_
_entity_poly.entity_id
_entity_poly.type
_entity_poly.pdbx_seq_one_letter_code
_entity_poly.pdbx_strand_id
1 'polypeptide(L)' 'MEAIPRREFERLVAAALDEMPPQLMRLMDNVAVVVADRHPTEDLLGLYEGVPLTERGDYGGMVMPDVVTLYRLPL' A
#
# COMPACT_ATOMS: atom_id res chain seq x y z
N MET A 1 -19.72 -5.17 12.26
CA MET A 1 -19.06 -6.06 11.31
C MET A 1 -17.94 -6.76 12.07
N GLU A 2 -17.79 -8.07 11.91
CA GLU A 2 -16.65 -8.78 12.52
C GLU A 2 -15.42 -8.50 11.65
N ALA A 3 -14.31 -8.10 12.29
CA ALA A 3 -13.11 -7.71 11.56
C ALA A 3 -12.47 -8.93 10.86
N ILE A 4 -12.33 -8.87 9.54
CA ILE A 4 -11.68 -9.92 8.74
C ILE A 4 -10.28 -10.17 9.30
N PRO A 5 -9.88 -11.41 9.67
CA PRO A 5 -8.55 -11.69 10.21
C PRO A 5 -7.43 -11.16 9.31
N ARG A 6 -6.33 -10.67 9.89
CA ARG A 6 -5.24 -10.02 9.15
C ARG A 6 -4.78 -10.80 7.92
N ARG A 7 -4.52 -12.11 8.08
CA ARG A 7 -4.09 -12.98 6.98
C ARG A 7 -5.12 -13.09 5.87
N GLU A 8 -6.40 -13.08 6.22
CA GLU A 8 -7.46 -13.12 5.22
C GLU A 8 -7.55 -11.81 4.45
N PHE A 9 -7.44 -10.70 5.16
CA PHE A 9 -7.39 -9.39 4.54
C PHE A 9 -6.17 -9.27 3.59
N GLU A 10 -4.99 -9.73 4.01
CA GLU A 10 -3.78 -9.78 3.17
C GLU A 10 -4.00 -10.60 1.89
N ARG A 11 -4.74 -11.72 1.96
CA ARG A 11 -5.12 -12.51 0.77
C ARG A 11 -6.04 -11.73 -0.18
N LEU A 12 -7.03 -11.03 0.37
CA LEU A 12 -7.95 -10.21 -0.43
C LEU A 12 -7.23 -9.04 -1.10
N VAL A 13 -6.29 -8.40 -0.39
CA VAL A 13 -5.45 -7.34 -0.95
C VAL A 13 -4.62 -7.89 -2.12
N ALA A 14 -3.98 -9.05 -1.96
CA ALA A 14 -3.21 -9.65 -3.05
C ALA A 14 -4.09 -9.95 -4.28
N ALA A 15 -5.27 -10.54 -4.08
CA ALA A 15 -6.23 -10.79 -5.17
C ALA A 15 -6.68 -9.50 -5.86
N ALA A 16 -6.94 -8.43 -5.09
CA ALA A 16 -7.31 -7.13 -5.64
C ALA A 16 -6.17 -6.51 -6.47
N LEU A 17 -4.91 -6.68 -6.06
CA LEU A 17 -3.74 -6.24 -6.83
C LEU A 17 -3.60 -7.04 -8.14
N ASP A 18 -3.86 -8.35 -8.12
CA ASP A 18 -3.82 -9.19 -9.33
C ASP A 18 -4.90 -8.82 -10.36
N GLU A 19 -6.03 -8.26 -9.90
CA GLU A 19 -7.13 -7.79 -10.74
C GLU A 19 -6.96 -6.34 -11.25
N MET A 20 -5.90 -5.65 -10.83
CA MET A 20 -5.70 -4.25 -11.22
C MET A 20 -5.49 -4.09 -12.73
N PRO A 21 -6.10 -3.06 -13.36
CA PRO A 21 -5.86 -2.72 -14.74
C PRO A 21 -4.35 -2.56 -15.03
N PRO A 22 -3.84 -3.11 -16.15
CA PRO A 22 -2.40 -3.06 -16.47
C PRO A 22 -1.82 -1.64 -16.51
N GLN A 23 -2.64 -0.62 -16.81
CA GLN A 23 -2.22 0.77 -16.81
C GLN A 23 -1.91 1.28 -15.40
N LEU A 24 -2.65 0.82 -14.38
CA LEU A 24 -2.42 1.17 -12.98
C LEU A 24 -1.26 0.38 -12.39
N MET A 25 -1.12 -0.90 -12.75
CA MET A 25 0.01 -1.73 -12.32
C MET A 25 1.37 -1.13 -12.72
N ARG A 26 1.44 -0.44 -13.87
CA ARG A 26 2.66 0.28 -14.29
C ARG A 26 3.01 1.47 -13.39
N LEU A 27 2.02 2.05 -12.71
CA LEU A 27 2.23 3.16 -11.77
C LEU A 27 2.66 2.67 -10.37
N MET A 28 2.53 1.37 -10.11
CA MET A 28 2.92 0.71 -8.86
C MET A 28 4.38 0.22 -8.88
N ASP A 29 5.18 0.62 -9.87
CA ASP A 29 6.59 0.24 -9.93
C ASP A 29 7.35 0.77 -8.71
N ASN A 30 8.05 -0.12 -8.02
CA ASN A 30 8.71 0.15 -6.75
C ASN A 30 7.76 0.68 -5.63
N VAL A 31 6.53 0.16 -5.54
CA VAL A 31 5.59 0.44 -4.44
C VAL A 31 5.30 -0.83 -3.64
N ALA A 32 5.48 -0.75 -2.32
CA ALA A 32 5.11 -1.79 -1.38
C ALA A 32 3.70 -1.54 -0.83
N VAL A 33 2.88 -2.60 -0.73
CA VAL A 33 1.56 -2.53 -0.09
C VAL A 33 1.63 -3.29 1.24
N VAL A 34 1.22 -2.63 2.33
CA VAL A 34 1.25 -3.21 3.68
C VAL A 34 -0.12 -3.10 4.35
N VAL A 35 -0.40 -4.02 5.27
CA VAL A 35 -1.66 -4.06 6.01
C VAL A 35 -1.43 -3.69 7.47
N ALA A 36 -2.24 -2.77 7.98
CA ALA A 36 -2.28 -2.35 9.38
C ALA A 36 -3.72 -2.33 9.90
N ASP A 37 -3.91 -2.33 11.22
CA ASP A 37 -5.26 -2.34 11.79
C ASP A 37 -5.97 -0.98 11.65
N ARG A 38 -5.31 0.13 12.02
CA ARG A 38 -5.83 1.51 11.86
C ARG A 38 -4.72 2.56 11.87
N HIS A 39 -4.98 3.74 11.30
CA HIS A 39 -4.13 4.91 11.49
C HIS A 39 -4.26 5.43 12.94
N PRO A 40 -3.20 5.95 13.58
CA PRO A 40 -3.24 6.39 14.98
C PRO A 40 -4.30 7.46 15.24
N THR A 41 -4.42 8.46 14.35
CA THR A 41 -5.20 9.67 14.60
C THR A 41 -6.37 9.90 13.65
N GLU A 42 -6.41 9.22 12.51
CA GLU A 42 -7.36 9.49 11.44
C GLU A 42 -8.13 8.21 11.07
N ASP A 43 -9.29 8.39 10.45
CA ASP A 43 -10.11 7.28 9.98
C ASP A 43 -9.89 7.07 8.46
N LEU A 44 -8.68 6.61 8.13
CA LEU A 44 -8.24 6.39 6.76
C LEU A 44 -8.48 4.94 6.33
N LEU A 45 -8.83 4.74 5.07
CA LEU A 45 -8.85 3.40 4.45
C LEU A 45 -7.45 2.99 3.95
N GLY A 46 -6.62 3.98 3.62
CA GLY A 46 -5.22 3.77 3.32
C GLY A 46 -4.41 5.06 3.31
N LEU A 47 -3.09 4.93 3.30
CA LEU A 47 -2.13 6.03 3.30
C LEU A 47 -1.01 5.70 2.31
N TYR A 48 -0.71 6.62 1.39
CA TYR A 48 0.46 6.55 0.52
C TYR A 48 1.57 7.42 1.10
N GLU A 49 2.74 6.82 1.32
CA GLU A 49 3.95 7.45 1.82
C GLU A 49 5.07 7.19 0.80
N GLY A 50 5.43 8.22 0.05
CA GLY A 50 6.43 8.12 -0.99
C GLY A 50 7.32 9.34 -1.07
N VAL A 51 8.49 9.16 -1.69
CA VAL A 51 9.36 10.28 -2.06
C VAL A 51 9.02 10.69 -3.48
N PRO A 52 8.75 11.99 -3.74
CA PRO A 52 8.45 12.48 -5.09
C PRO A 52 9.49 12.00 -6.10
N LEU A 53 9.04 11.58 -7.29
CA LEU A 53 9.92 11.10 -8.37
C LEU A 53 11.04 12.09 -8.73
N THR A 54 10.77 13.39 -8.61
CA THR A 54 11.73 14.49 -8.87
C THR A 54 12.82 14.60 -7.80
N GLU A 55 12.58 14.07 -6.61
CA GLU A 55 13.50 14.08 -5.46
C GLU A 55 14.17 12.73 -5.24
N ARG A 56 13.81 11.73 -6.05
CA ARG A 56 14.30 10.34 -6.02
C ARG A 56 15.74 10.18 -6.56
N GLY A 57 16.54 11.26 -6.55
CA GLY A 57 17.90 11.31 -7.10
C GLY A 57 18.95 10.67 -6.20
N ASP A 58 19.85 9.89 -6.82
CA ASP A 58 21.12 9.34 -6.30
C ASP A 58 21.14 8.84 -4.84
N TYR A 59 20.12 8.09 -4.42
CA TYR A 59 20.24 7.21 -3.25
C TYR A 59 21.15 6.02 -3.57
N GLY A 60 22.45 6.26 -3.80
CA GLY A 60 23.58 5.33 -3.62
C GLY A 60 23.36 3.83 -3.91
N GLY A 61 22.53 3.46 -4.89
CA GLY A 61 22.24 2.09 -5.29
C GLY A 61 21.01 1.40 -4.67
N MET A 62 20.20 2.02 -3.79
CA MET A 62 18.99 1.39 -3.22
C MET A 62 17.86 2.41 -3.04
N VAL A 63 17.00 2.57 -4.06
CA VAL A 63 15.77 3.38 -3.96
C VAL A 63 14.77 2.60 -3.10
N MET A 64 14.47 3.09 -1.89
CA MET A 64 13.41 2.48 -1.08
C MET A 64 12.06 2.57 -1.80
N PRO A 65 11.22 1.54 -1.70
CA PRO A 65 9.89 1.60 -2.30
C PRO A 65 9.04 2.64 -1.58
N ASP A 66 8.13 3.27 -2.31
CA ASP A 66 7.02 3.97 -1.66
C ASP A 66 6.12 2.94 -0.97
N VAL A 67 5.37 3.35 0.05
CA VAL A 67 4.52 2.45 0.83
C VAL A 67 3.07 2.90 0.74
N VAL A 68 2.19 1.97 0.36
CA VAL A 68 0.74 2.09 0.55
C VAL A 68 0.35 1.24 1.75
N THR A 69 -0.07 1.88 2.84
CA THR A 69 -0.68 1.19 3.98
C THR A 69 -2.18 1.10 3.77
N LEU A 70 -2.76 -0.10 3.86
CA LEU A 70 -4.21 -0.33 3.89
C LEU A 70 -4.66 -0.65 5.32
N TYR A 71 -5.73 -0.02 5.78
CA TYR A 71 -6.25 -0.15 7.14
C TYR A 71 -7.48 -1.04 7.19
N ARG A 72 -7.36 -2.19 7.86
CA ARG A 72 -8.38 -3.27 7.81
C ARG A 72 -9.55 -3.16 8.78
N LEU A 73 -9.51 -2.23 9.75
CA LEU A 73 -10.63 -2.01 10.68
C LEU A 73 -11.69 -1.03 10.15
N PRO A 74 -11.33 0.04 9.41
CA PRO A 74 -12.33 0.91 8.80
C PRO A 74 -12.85 0.41 7.44
N LEU A 75 -12.17 -0.56 6.81
CA LEU A 75 -12.61 -1.30 5.62
C LEU A 75 -13.48 -2.51 5.99
#